data_AF-A0A0M0SWY0-F1
#
_entry.id   AF-A0A0M0SWY0-F1
#
_cell.length_a   1.000
_cell.length_b   1.000
_cell.length_c   1.000
_cell.angle_alpha   90.00
_cell.angle_beta   90.00
_cell.angle_gamma   90.00
#
_symmetry.space_group_name_H-M   'P 1'
#
loop_
_entity.id
_entity.type
_entity.pdbx_description
1 polymer ?
#
loop_
_entity_poly.entity_id
_entity_poly.type
_entity_poly.pdbx_seq_one_letter_code
_entity_poly.pdbx_strand_id
1 'polypeptide(L)'
;MSVHDFESIKPKTVTAIDQLLVDNLHAIRLDRDDERLITIMEDPFVPPYETILGVYCVYRKSILDLLKGKIISVDSYDFKGAFSKDKLLTIEDVEGVLGMATFIVIASEDNTYMSHYFIGGDAEKLNSILNVCFGHPNKSDEHASKRSIKRFEQDVLIVEKMGCVKLLGNEKRN
;
A
#
# COMPACT_ATOMS: atom_id res chain seq x y z
N MET A 1 6.49 5.34 -24.77
CA MET A 1 7.63 5.34 -23.84
C MET A 1 7.39 6.45 -22.85
N SER A 2 7.00 6.12 -21.62
CA SER A 2 7.07 7.09 -20.54
C SER A 2 8.54 7.21 -20.14
N VAL A 3 9.13 8.39 -20.35
CA VAL A 3 10.46 8.72 -19.83
C VAL A 3 10.24 9.10 -18.37
N HIS A 4 10.10 8.09 -17.50
CA HIS A 4 9.96 8.35 -16.08
C HIS A 4 11.27 8.90 -15.55
N ASP A 5 11.22 10.10 -14.99
CA ASP A 5 12.25 10.60 -14.10
C ASP A 5 12.10 9.89 -12.74
N PHE A 6 12.56 8.63 -12.68
CA PHE A 6 12.46 7.80 -11.48
C PHE A 6 13.13 8.47 -10.27
N GLU A 7 14.20 9.23 -10.49
CA GLU A 7 14.95 9.94 -9.44
C GLU A 7 14.11 11.05 -8.77
N SER A 8 13.06 11.53 -9.44
CA SER A 8 12.16 12.54 -8.87
C SER A 8 11.17 11.99 -7.84
N ILE A 9 11.02 10.66 -7.74
CA ILE A 9 10.07 10.02 -6.83
C ILE A 9 10.67 10.02 -5.42
N LYS A 10 10.09 10.82 -4.54
CA LYS A 10 10.53 10.96 -3.14
C LYS A 10 9.79 10.01 -2.19
N PRO A 11 10.41 9.68 -1.04
CA PRO A 11 9.72 8.99 0.05
C PRO A 11 8.43 9.71 0.42
N LYS A 12 7.37 8.95 0.70
CA LYS A 12 6.07 9.46 1.12
C LYS A 12 5.99 9.57 2.64
N THR A 13 5.35 10.62 3.10
CA THR A 13 5.01 10.77 4.51
C THR A 13 3.96 9.75 4.92
N VAL A 14 3.93 9.40 6.21
CA VAL A 14 2.93 8.48 6.75
C VAL A 14 1.51 9.01 6.51
N THR A 15 1.30 10.32 6.58
CA THR A 15 0.02 10.96 6.26
C THR A 15 -0.40 10.76 4.80
N ALA A 16 0.54 10.87 3.86
CA ALA A 16 0.23 10.62 2.46
C ALA A 16 -0.06 9.14 2.19
N ILE A 17 0.60 8.23 2.92
CA ILE A 17 0.31 6.80 2.86
C ILE A 17 -1.07 6.48 3.44
N ASP A 18 -1.45 7.10 4.56
CA ASP A 18 -2.81 6.98 5.13
C ASP A 18 -3.88 7.41 4.10
N GLN A 19 -3.72 8.58 3.48
CA GLN A 19 -4.61 9.04 2.40
C GLN A 19 -4.64 8.06 1.23
N LEU A 20 -3.49 7.55 0.79
CA LEU A 20 -3.40 6.55 -0.28
C LEU A 20 -4.19 5.29 0.07
N LEU A 21 -4.04 4.76 1.28
CA LEU A 21 -4.71 3.54 1.70
C LEU A 21 -6.21 3.75 1.86
N VAL A 22 -6.62 4.84 2.51
CA VAL A 22 -8.03 5.12 2.82
C VAL A 22 -8.77 5.65 1.59
N ASP A 23 -8.25 6.66 0.92
CA ASP A 23 -8.97 7.34 -0.16
C ASP A 23 -8.84 6.62 -1.50
N ASN A 24 -7.67 6.04 -1.81
CA ASN A 24 -7.45 5.38 -3.10
C ASN A 24 -7.71 3.87 -3.06
N LEU A 25 -7.33 3.20 -1.97
CA LEU A 25 -7.54 1.75 -1.83
C LEU A 25 -8.77 1.40 -0.97
N HIS A 26 -9.50 2.39 -0.46
CA HIS A 26 -10.72 2.19 0.33
C HIS A 26 -10.49 1.28 1.54
N ALA A 27 -9.29 1.35 2.13
CA ALA A 27 -8.96 0.63 3.33
C ALA A 27 -9.71 1.22 4.53
N ILE A 28 -10.10 0.37 5.47
CA ILE A 28 -10.58 0.81 6.78
C ILE A 28 -9.37 0.91 7.69
N ARG A 29 -9.16 2.08 8.30
CA ARG A 29 -8.19 2.23 9.37
C ARG A 29 -8.72 1.56 10.63
N LEU A 30 -7.91 0.70 11.22
CA LEU A 30 -8.22 -0.04 12.44
C LEU A 30 -7.41 0.49 13.60
N ASP A 31 -7.94 0.30 14.80
CA ASP A 31 -7.15 0.46 16.01
C ASP A 31 -6.13 -0.68 16.07
N ARG A 32 -4.86 -0.36 16.38
CA ARG A 32 -3.82 -1.39 16.53
C ARG A 32 -4.03 -2.24 17.78
N ASP A 33 -4.81 -1.75 18.73
CA ASP A 33 -5.22 -2.45 19.95
C ASP A 33 -6.53 -3.23 19.79
N ASP A 34 -7.08 -3.32 18.57
CA ASP A 34 -8.26 -4.11 18.29
C ASP A 34 -7.99 -5.59 18.53
N GLU A 35 -8.73 -6.20 19.47
CA GLU A 35 -8.57 -7.60 19.86
C GLU A 35 -8.73 -8.56 18.67
N ARG A 36 -9.48 -8.15 17.64
CA ARG A 36 -9.68 -8.95 16.42
C ARG A 36 -8.41 -9.09 15.59
N LEU A 37 -7.40 -8.25 15.85
CA LEU A 37 -6.13 -8.23 15.13
C LEU A 37 -5.00 -8.98 15.85
N ILE A 38 -5.23 -9.51 17.05
CA ILE A 38 -4.19 -10.16 17.88
C ILE A 38 -3.36 -11.15 17.05
N THR A 39 -4.02 -12.08 16.34
CA THR A 39 -3.33 -13.10 15.52
C THR A 39 -2.46 -12.49 14.42
N ILE A 40 -2.86 -11.35 13.85
CA ILE A 40 -2.08 -10.67 12.81
C ILE A 40 -0.90 -9.95 13.45
N MET A 41 -1.12 -9.27 14.58
CA MET A 41 -0.12 -8.47 15.28
C MET A 41 0.96 -9.33 15.96
N GLU A 42 0.68 -10.61 16.22
CA GLU A 42 1.63 -11.59 16.74
C GLU A 42 2.55 -12.19 15.64
N ASP A 43 2.32 -11.89 14.36
CA ASP A 43 3.20 -12.38 13.29
C ASP A 43 4.63 -11.80 13.47
N PRO A 44 5.67 -12.66 13.42
CA PRO A 44 7.06 -12.23 13.71
C PRO A 44 7.63 -11.23 12.69
N PHE A 45 6.98 -11.02 11.55
CA PHE A 45 7.37 -10.04 10.54
C PHE A 45 6.63 -8.70 10.70
N VAL A 46 5.69 -8.59 11.63
CA VAL A 46 5.08 -7.30 11.98
C VAL A 46 6.13 -6.40 12.64
N PRO A 47 6.24 -5.11 12.24
CA PRO A 47 7.19 -4.19 12.86
C PRO A 47 6.97 -4.04 14.36
N PRO A 48 7.99 -3.58 15.13
CA PRO A 48 7.85 -3.34 16.56
C PRO A 48 6.65 -2.43 16.85
N TYR A 49 5.84 -2.82 17.83
CA TYR A 49 4.54 -2.20 18.10
C TYR A 49 4.63 -0.68 18.31
N GLU A 50 5.69 -0.22 18.97
CA GLU A 50 5.98 1.20 19.23
C GLU A 50 6.24 2.03 17.96
N THR A 51 6.63 1.38 16.86
CA THR A 51 6.88 2.03 15.55
C THR A 51 5.65 2.05 14.65
N ILE A 52 4.58 1.31 15.00
CA ILE A 52 3.37 1.19 14.20
C ILE A 52 2.55 2.48 14.29
N LEU A 53 2.31 3.08 13.12
CA LEU A 53 1.53 4.33 13.00
C LEU A 53 0.15 4.13 12.37
N GLY A 54 -0.08 3.00 11.72
CA GLY A 54 -1.40 2.67 11.19
C GLY A 54 -1.54 1.20 10.85
N VAL A 55 -2.73 0.67 11.16
CA VAL A 55 -3.17 -0.65 10.72
C VAL A 55 -4.40 -0.46 9.85
N TYR A 56 -4.42 -1.14 8.71
CA TYR A 56 -5.43 -0.96 7.68
C TYR A 56 -5.94 -2.29 7.18
N CYS A 57 -7.22 -2.33 6.82
CA CYS A 57 -7.89 -3.49 6.27
C CYS A 57 -8.52 -3.16 4.92
N VAL A 58 -8.06 -3.81 3.85
CA VAL A 58 -8.66 -3.76 2.52
C VAL A 58 -9.53 -4.99 2.35
N TYR A 59 -10.84 -4.79 2.16
CA TYR A 59 -11.82 -5.87 2.03
C TYR A 59 -12.59 -5.85 0.71
N ARG A 60 -12.62 -4.68 0.05
CA ARG A 60 -13.39 -4.47 -1.17
C ARG A 60 -12.92 -5.40 -2.27
N LYS A 61 -13.84 -6.20 -2.81
CA LYS A 61 -13.49 -7.28 -3.74
C LYS A 61 -12.81 -6.73 -4.99
N SER A 62 -13.29 -5.63 -5.57
CA SER A 62 -12.66 -5.07 -6.77
C SER A 62 -11.25 -4.56 -6.51
N ILE A 63 -10.99 -4.02 -5.32
CA ILE A 63 -9.65 -3.60 -4.90
C ILE A 63 -8.76 -4.82 -4.67
N LEU A 64 -9.24 -5.84 -3.94
CA LEU A 64 -8.50 -7.08 -3.74
C LEU A 64 -8.17 -7.78 -5.06
N ASP A 65 -9.10 -7.83 -6.01
CA ASP A 65 -8.87 -8.40 -7.33
C ASP A 65 -7.89 -7.56 -8.17
N LEU A 66 -7.86 -6.23 -7.99
CA LEU A 66 -6.81 -5.36 -8.57
C LEU A 66 -5.43 -5.66 -7.96
N LEU A 67 -5.35 -5.75 -6.63
CA LEU A 67 -4.10 -6.00 -5.88
C LEU A 67 -3.52 -7.40 -6.14
N LYS A 68 -4.38 -8.40 -6.35
CA LYS A 68 -4.03 -9.76 -6.78
C LYS A 68 -3.74 -9.89 -8.27
N GLY A 69 -3.92 -8.82 -9.03
CA GLY A 69 -3.66 -8.79 -10.46
C GLY A 69 -4.70 -9.45 -11.36
N LYS A 70 -5.84 -9.89 -10.82
CA LYS A 70 -6.98 -10.35 -11.63
C LYS A 70 -7.59 -9.22 -12.44
N ILE A 71 -7.59 -8.00 -11.89
CA ILE A 71 -7.91 -6.77 -12.59
C ILE A 71 -6.60 -6.01 -12.84
N ILE A 72 -6.41 -5.52 -14.05
CA ILE A 72 -5.13 -4.94 -14.47
C ILE A 72 -4.97 -3.51 -13.96
N SER A 73 -6.03 -2.70 -14.10
CA SER A 73 -6.00 -1.24 -13.90
C SER A 73 -7.32 -0.71 -13.34
N VAL A 74 -7.26 0.34 -12.51
CA VAL A 74 -8.43 1.08 -12.02
C VAL A 74 -9.21 1.79 -13.13
N ASP A 75 -8.55 2.08 -14.25
CA ASP A 75 -9.18 2.77 -15.38
C ASP A 75 -9.97 1.82 -16.29
N SER A 76 -9.78 0.50 -16.11
CA SER A 76 -10.41 -0.53 -16.92
C SER A 76 -11.93 -0.58 -16.73
N TYR A 77 -12.63 -1.02 -17.77
CA TYR A 77 -14.07 -1.25 -17.70
C TYR A 77 -14.42 -2.29 -16.63
N ASP A 78 -13.62 -3.36 -16.53
CA ASP A 78 -13.80 -4.43 -15.55
C ASP A 78 -13.70 -3.89 -14.11
N PHE A 79 -12.73 -3.03 -13.83
CA PHE A 79 -12.62 -2.39 -12.53
C PHE A 79 -13.85 -1.53 -12.22
N LYS A 80 -14.24 -0.64 -13.13
CA LYS A 80 -15.40 0.25 -12.92
C LYS A 80 -16.70 -0.53 -12.72
N GLY A 81 -16.88 -1.62 -13.48
CA GLY A 81 -18.02 -2.51 -13.37
C GLY A 81 -18.04 -3.33 -12.09
N ALA A 82 -16.89 -3.77 -11.59
CA ALA A 82 -16.77 -4.46 -10.31
C ALA A 82 -16.93 -3.50 -9.12
N PHE A 83 -16.21 -2.38 -9.15
CA PHE A 83 -16.19 -1.37 -8.09
C PHE A 83 -17.56 -0.74 -7.83
N SER A 84 -18.37 -0.53 -8.88
CA SER A 84 -19.75 -0.03 -8.71
C SER A 84 -20.69 -1.03 -8.03
N LYS A 85 -20.31 -2.32 -7.96
CA LYS A 85 -21.07 -3.39 -7.31
C LYS A 85 -20.51 -3.75 -5.93
N ASP A 86 -19.36 -3.21 -5.55
CA ASP A 86 -18.76 -3.48 -4.25
C ASP A 86 -19.67 -2.94 -3.14
N LYS A 87 -19.87 -3.77 -2.12
CA LYS A 87 -20.54 -3.32 -0.90
C LYS A 87 -19.54 -2.54 -0.04
N LEU A 88 -20.02 -1.42 0.49
CA LEU A 88 -19.36 -0.67 1.55
C LEU A 88 -19.62 -1.38 2.88
N LEU A 89 -18.58 -1.98 3.44
CA LEU A 89 -18.57 -2.45 4.82
C LEU A 89 -18.02 -1.37 5.74
N THR A 90 -18.45 -1.41 6.99
CA THR A 90 -17.98 -0.55 8.08
C THR A 90 -17.02 -1.31 8.99
N ILE A 91 -16.45 -0.62 9.97
CA ILE A 91 -15.51 -1.22 10.94
C ILE A 91 -16.15 -2.33 11.79
N GLU A 92 -17.48 -2.29 11.95
CA GLU A 92 -18.27 -3.28 12.69
C GLU A 92 -18.32 -4.62 11.94
N ASP A 93 -18.25 -4.59 10.61
CA ASP A 93 -18.31 -5.77 9.73
C ASP A 93 -16.94 -6.46 9.55
N VAL A 94 -15.86 -5.88 10.12
CA VAL A 94 -14.46 -6.32 9.90
C VAL A 94 -14.26 -7.79 10.29
N GLU A 95 -14.88 -8.24 11.37
CA GLU A 95 -14.78 -9.62 11.86
C GLU A 95 -15.22 -10.65 10.79
N GLY A 96 -16.27 -10.33 10.04
CA GLY A 96 -16.80 -11.17 8.97
C GLY A 96 -15.92 -11.24 7.72
N VAL A 97 -14.93 -10.34 7.58
CA VAL A 97 -14.03 -10.28 6.43
C VAL A 97 -12.57 -10.55 6.75
N LEU A 98 -12.19 -10.74 8.03
CA LEU A 98 -10.80 -10.99 8.43
C LEU A 98 -10.13 -12.09 7.60
N GLY A 99 -10.85 -13.19 7.30
CA GLY A 99 -10.31 -14.31 6.53
C GLY A 99 -10.14 -14.05 5.03
N MET A 100 -10.69 -12.97 4.50
CA MET A 100 -10.62 -12.62 3.06
C MET A 100 -9.93 -11.28 2.79
N ALA A 101 -9.77 -10.45 3.83
CA ALA A 101 -9.16 -9.14 3.74
C ALA A 101 -7.64 -9.21 3.59
N THR A 102 -7.08 -8.11 3.10
CA THR A 102 -5.65 -7.85 3.15
C THR A 102 -5.40 -6.82 4.23
N PHE A 103 -4.53 -7.16 5.18
CA PHE A 103 -4.09 -6.28 6.24
C PHE A 103 -2.79 -5.60 5.88
N ILE A 104 -2.64 -4.36 6.34
CA ILE A 104 -1.47 -3.54 6.09
C ILE A 104 -1.09 -2.89 7.40
N VAL A 105 0.14 -3.09 7.83
CA VAL A 105 0.72 -2.40 8.98
C VAL A 105 1.78 -1.46 8.44
N ILE A 106 1.66 -0.18 8.76
CA ILE A 106 2.62 0.86 8.39
C ILE A 106 3.39 1.29 9.63
N ALA A 107 4.71 1.25 9.54
CA ALA A 107 5.61 1.63 10.62
C ALA A 107 6.62 2.71 10.20
N SER A 108 7.05 3.49 11.17
CA SER A 108 8.00 4.58 10.99
C SER A 108 8.90 4.69 12.22
N GLU A 109 10.20 4.84 11.98
CA GLU A 109 11.18 5.08 13.04
C GLU A 109 11.30 6.57 13.40
N ASP A 110 10.97 7.47 12.47
CA ASP A 110 11.11 8.93 12.61
C ASP A 110 9.77 9.68 12.71
N ASN A 111 8.67 8.93 12.79
CA ASN A 111 7.28 9.40 12.77
C ASN A 111 6.88 10.25 11.56
N THR A 112 7.71 10.31 10.52
CA THR A 112 7.52 11.19 9.36
C THR A 112 7.36 10.37 8.10
N TYR A 113 8.32 9.49 7.81
CA TYR A 113 8.35 8.65 6.61
C TYR A 113 8.18 7.18 6.99
N MET A 114 7.55 6.41 6.10
CA MET A 114 7.48 4.97 6.30
C MET A 114 8.89 4.36 6.24
N SER A 115 9.26 3.62 7.27
CA SER A 115 10.51 2.84 7.31
C SER A 115 10.25 1.37 7.02
N HIS A 116 9.10 0.85 7.44
CA HIS A 116 8.73 -0.55 7.26
C HIS A 116 7.23 -0.70 7.03
N TYR A 117 6.86 -1.80 6.40
CA TYR A 117 5.47 -2.22 6.33
C TYR A 117 5.36 -3.75 6.43
N PHE A 118 4.19 -4.23 6.85
CA PHE A 118 3.81 -5.63 6.77
C PHE A 118 2.49 -5.76 6.03
N ILE A 119 2.34 -6.81 5.22
CA ILE A 119 1.10 -7.16 4.53
C ILE A 119 0.67 -8.54 4.99
N GLY A 120 -0.49 -8.62 5.62
CA GLY A 120 -1.17 -9.88 5.93
C GLY A 120 -2.13 -10.24 4.80
N GLY A 121 -1.95 -11.40 4.18
CA GLY A 121 -2.80 -11.90 3.10
C GLY A 121 -2.20 -11.76 1.70
N ASP A 122 -3.00 -12.07 0.67
CA ASP A 122 -2.54 -12.16 -0.72
C ASP A 122 -2.77 -10.84 -1.50
N ALA A 123 -1.69 -10.07 -1.71
CA ALA A 123 -1.73 -8.80 -2.44
C ALA A 123 -0.38 -8.46 -3.09
N GLU A 124 -0.03 -9.19 -4.17
CA GLU A 124 1.26 -9.03 -4.86
C GLU A 124 1.54 -7.57 -5.28
N LYS A 125 0.56 -6.89 -5.90
CA LYS A 125 0.76 -5.52 -6.38
C LYS A 125 0.79 -4.47 -5.27
N LEU A 126 0.29 -4.80 -4.07
CA LEU A 126 0.36 -3.87 -2.93
C LEU A 126 1.80 -3.67 -2.47
N ASN A 127 2.64 -4.71 -2.55
CA ASN A 127 4.08 -4.56 -2.33
C ASN A 127 4.68 -3.52 -3.29
N SER A 128 4.33 -3.56 -4.58
CA SER A 128 4.84 -2.56 -5.53
C SER A 128 4.37 -1.15 -5.19
N ILE A 129 3.12 -0.96 -4.75
CA ILE A 129 2.62 0.35 -4.30
C ILE A 129 3.43 0.86 -3.10
N LEU A 130 3.60 0.04 -2.06
CA LEU A 130 4.30 0.44 -0.84
C LEU A 130 5.80 0.61 -1.06
N ASN A 131 6.43 -0.22 -1.89
CA ASN A 131 7.83 -0.06 -2.29
C ASN A 131 8.10 1.29 -2.96
N VAL A 132 7.19 1.72 -3.83
CA VAL A 132 7.29 3.03 -4.46
C VAL A 132 7.17 4.17 -3.43
N CYS A 133 6.45 3.95 -2.32
CA CYS A 133 6.33 4.92 -1.25
C CYS A 133 7.63 5.13 -0.46
N PHE A 134 8.61 4.23 -0.52
CA PHE A 134 9.95 4.47 0.00
C PHE A 134 10.75 5.49 -0.81
N GLY A 135 10.28 5.83 -2.03
CA GLY A 135 11.00 6.70 -2.94
C GLY A 135 12.16 6.00 -3.64
N HIS A 136 12.77 6.72 -4.59
CA HIS A 136 13.89 6.19 -5.35
C HIS A 136 15.09 5.92 -4.42
N PRO A 137 15.73 4.75 -4.49
CA PRO A 137 16.91 4.45 -3.69
C PRO A 137 18.01 5.50 -3.93
N ASN A 138 18.51 6.14 -2.88
CA ASN A 138 19.59 7.11 -3.01
C ASN A 138 20.88 6.41 -3.48
N LYS A 139 21.59 7.01 -4.45
CA LYS A 139 22.89 6.52 -4.93
C LYS A 139 24.02 6.68 -3.89
N SER A 140 23.80 7.47 -2.85
CA SER A 140 24.80 7.78 -1.80
C SER A 140 24.90 6.71 -0.71
N ASP A 141 23.89 5.85 -0.58
CA ASP A 141 24.07 4.62 0.19
C ASP A 141 24.82 3.63 -0.71
N GLU A 142 26.07 3.32 -0.35
CA GLU A 142 26.94 2.36 -1.05
C GLU A 142 26.30 0.95 -1.22
N HIS A 143 25.16 0.71 -0.56
CA HIS A 143 24.37 -0.51 -0.60
C HIS A 143 23.13 -0.47 -1.51
N ALA A 144 22.85 0.62 -2.23
CA ALA A 144 21.82 0.63 -3.28
C ALA A 144 22.25 -0.27 -4.44
N SER A 145 22.06 -1.57 -4.25
CA SER A 145 22.42 -2.58 -5.23
C SER A 145 21.69 -2.26 -6.53
N LYS A 146 22.36 -2.44 -7.69
CA LYS A 146 21.70 -2.33 -9.00
C LYS A 146 20.38 -3.14 -9.08
N ARG A 147 20.26 -4.18 -8.25
CA ARG A 147 19.04 -4.98 -8.09
C ARG A 147 17.91 -4.19 -7.42
N SER A 148 18.18 -3.42 -6.37
CA SER A 148 17.19 -2.58 -5.68
C SER A 148 16.64 -1.49 -6.60
N ILE A 149 17.49 -0.82 -7.37
CA ILE A 149 17.06 0.19 -8.36
C ILE A 149 16.17 -0.44 -9.42
N LYS A 150 16.61 -1.55 -10.04
CA LYS A 150 15.80 -2.27 -11.04
C LYS A 150 14.46 -2.74 -10.47
N ARG A 151 14.44 -3.19 -9.21
CA ARG A 151 13.20 -3.60 -8.55
C ARG A 151 12.26 -2.42 -8.36
N PHE A 152 12.78 -1.28 -7.90
CA PHE A 152 12.02 -0.04 -7.77
C PHE A 152 11.43 0.41 -9.12
N GLU A 153 12.23 0.44 -10.19
CA GLU A 153 11.75 0.78 -11.54
C GLU A 153 10.62 -0.15 -12.00
N GLN A 154 10.74 -1.47 -11.74
CA GLN A 154 9.67 -2.44 -12.01
C GLN A 154 8.41 -2.15 -11.20
N ASP A 155 8.56 -1.84 -9.91
CA ASP A 155 7.44 -1.50 -9.04
C ASP A 155 6.73 -0.23 -9.52
N VAL A 156 7.46 0.80 -9.96
CA VAL A 156 6.89 2.01 -10.58
C VAL A 156 6.07 1.67 -11.84
N LEU A 157 6.61 0.82 -12.73
CA LEU A 157 5.88 0.40 -13.94
C LEU A 157 4.62 -0.42 -13.62
N ILE A 158 4.64 -1.23 -12.56
CA ILE A 158 3.45 -1.94 -12.08
C ILE A 158 2.40 -0.94 -11.60
N VAL A 159 2.79 0.02 -10.76
CA VAL A 159 1.89 1.06 -10.23
C VAL A 159 1.31 1.94 -11.36
N GLU A 160 2.11 2.29 -12.36
CA GLU A 160 1.64 3.00 -13.56
C GLU A 160 0.59 2.16 -14.31
N LYS A 161 0.91 0.90 -14.58
CA LYS A 161 0.01 -0.02 -15.29
C LYS A 161 -1.31 -0.23 -14.55
N MET A 162 -1.30 -0.14 -13.22
CA MET A 162 -2.51 -0.19 -12.39
C MET A 162 -3.40 1.05 -12.55
N GLY A 163 -2.97 2.11 -13.22
CA GLY A 163 -3.66 3.40 -13.27
C GLY A 163 -3.48 4.22 -11.98
N CYS A 164 -2.53 3.83 -11.13
CA CYS A 164 -2.26 4.47 -9.84
C CYS A 164 -1.17 5.56 -9.96
N VAL A 165 -1.04 6.20 -11.14
CA VAL A 165 0.01 7.19 -11.45
C VAL A 165 -0.01 8.39 -10.50
N LYS A 166 -1.18 8.76 -9.98
CA LYS A 166 -1.30 9.84 -8.98
C LYS A 166 -0.48 9.57 -7.72
N LEU A 167 -0.22 8.30 -7.39
CA LEU A 167 0.62 7.88 -6.28
C LEU A 167 2.11 8.21 -6.52
N LEU A 168 2.52 8.33 -7.79
CA LEU A 168 3.89 8.67 -8.18
C LEU A 168 4.18 10.17 -8.05
N GLY A 169 3.15 11.02 -7.99
CA GLY A 169 3.29 12.46 -7.88
C GLY A 169 3.82 12.90 -6.52
N ASN A 170 4.62 13.97 -6.47
CA ASN A 170 5.08 14.56 -5.22
C ASN A 170 3.89 15.10 -4.42
N GLU A 171 3.94 14.95 -3.09
CA GLU A 171 2.95 15.53 -2.18
C GLU A 171 2.85 17.02 -2.47
N LYS A 172 1.63 17.50 -2.75
CA LYS A 172 1.38 18.93 -2.83
C LYS A 172 1.54 19.47 -1.42
N ARG A 173 2.59 20.26 -1.19
CA ARG A 173 2.73 21.06 0.04
C ARG A 173 1.51 21.99 0.09
N ASN A 174 0.55 21.68 0.95
CA ASN A 174 -0.45 22.65 1.40
C ASN A 174 0.19 23.57 2.44
#